data_AF-A0A3D8HZ57-F1
#
_entry.id   AF-A0A3D8HZ57-F1
#
_cell.length_a   1.000
_cell.length_b   1.000
_cell.length_c   1.000
_cell.angle_alpha   90.00
_cell.angle_beta   90.00
_cell.angle_gamma   90.00
#
_symmetry.space_group_name_H-M   'P 1'
#
loop_
_entity.id
_entity.type
_entity.pdbx_description
1 polymer ?
#
loop_
_entity_poly.entity_id
_entity_poly.type
_entity_poly.pdbx_seq_one_letter_code
_entity_poly.pdbx_strand_id
1 'polypeptide(L)'
;MLNYSSIFIKIDIEGEELHALFGMQQIIKHYHPILAISVYHGISDFYTIPQYILSLYKNYRIYFRHYSQGLIESVMFFIPLGVN
;
A
#
# COMPACT_ATOMS: atom_id res chain seq x y z
N MET A 1 -20.21 7.65 -19.55
CA MET A 1 -19.60 6.48 -18.89
C MET A 1 -18.22 6.91 -18.42
N LEU A 2 -17.99 7.03 -17.12
CA LEU A 2 -16.65 7.21 -16.59
C LEU A 2 -16.00 5.83 -16.54
N ASN A 3 -15.02 5.61 -17.41
CA ASN A 3 -14.20 4.40 -17.44
C ASN A 3 -13.06 4.60 -16.44
N TYR A 4 -13.22 4.09 -15.22
CA TYR A 4 -12.10 3.96 -14.29
C TYR A 4 -12.11 2.57 -13.67
N SER A 5 -11.45 1.61 -14.33
CA SER A 5 -10.99 0.40 -13.65
C SER A 5 -9.82 0.80 -12.76
N SER A 6 -10.09 1.31 -11.56
CA SER A 6 -9.05 1.54 -10.56
C SER A 6 -8.50 0.18 -10.12
N ILE A 7 -7.20 -0.04 -10.31
CA ILE A 7 -6.53 -1.26 -9.85
C ILE A 7 -6.47 -1.20 -8.33
N PHE A 8 -6.98 -2.24 -7.67
CA PHE A 8 -6.89 -2.42 -6.22
C PHE A 8 -5.96 -3.59 -5.91
N ILE A 9 -4.98 -3.38 -5.03
CA ILE A 9 -4.00 -4.40 -4.62
C ILE A 9 -4.00 -4.51 -3.10
N LYS A 10 -4.28 -5.71 -2.59
CA LYS A 10 -4.07 -6.07 -1.19
C LYS A 10 -2.79 -6.91 -1.08
N ILE A 11 -1.90 -6.59 -0.14
CA ILE A 11 -0.72 -7.40 0.17
C ILE A 11 -0.73 -7.76 1.65
N ASP A 12 -0.57 -9.06 1.90
CA ASP A 12 -0.54 -9.69 3.22
C ASP A 12 0.16 -11.04 3.04
N ILE A 13 1.48 -11.05 3.15
CA ILE A 13 2.34 -12.16 2.68
C ILE A 13 3.44 -12.52 3.68
N GLU A 14 3.11 -12.41 4.97
CA GLU A 14 3.93 -12.93 6.07
C GLU A 14 5.37 -12.39 6.09
N GLY A 15 5.54 -11.07 5.87
CA GLY A 15 6.82 -10.36 5.98
C GLY A 15 7.52 -10.05 4.65
N GLU A 16 6.98 -10.53 3.53
CA GLU A 16 7.55 -10.31 2.19
C GLU A 16 6.98 -9.07 1.49
N GLU A 17 6.21 -8.23 2.18
CA GLU A 17 5.50 -7.08 1.62
C GLU A 17 6.41 -6.16 0.80
N LEU A 18 7.56 -5.80 1.35
CA LEU A 18 8.50 -4.89 0.70
C LEU A 18 9.11 -5.50 -0.57
N HIS A 19 9.40 -6.80 -0.58
CA HIS A 19 9.89 -7.49 -1.78
C HIS A 19 8.81 -7.58 -2.87
N ALA A 20 7.55 -7.86 -2.50
CA ALA A 20 6.44 -7.82 -3.45
C ALA A 20 6.26 -6.40 -4.02
N LEU A 21 6.37 -5.36 -3.19
CA LEU A 21 6.34 -3.96 -3.62
C LEU A 21 7.48 -3.64 -4.60
N PHE A 22 8.70 -4.15 -4.39
CA PHE A 22 9.80 -4.02 -5.35
C PHE A 22 9.47 -4.64 -6.71
N GLY A 23 8.87 -5.84 -6.71
CA GLY A 23 8.45 -6.52 -7.93
C GLY A 23 7.39 -5.74 -8.72
N MET A 24 6.49 -5.04 -8.04
CA MET A 24 5.42 -4.25 -8.66
C MET A 24 5.76 -2.76 -8.86
N GLN A 25 7.02 -2.35 -8.73
CA GLN A 25 7.40 -0.93 -8.81
C GLN A 25 6.88 -0.21 -10.05
N GLN A 26 6.85 -0.90 -11.21
CA GLN A 26 6.39 -0.31 -12.47
C GLN A 26 4.87 -0.11 -12.46
N ILE A 27 4.14 -1.02 -11.81
CA ILE A 27 2.69 -0.90 -11.65
C ILE A 27 2.36 0.32 -10.79
N ILE A 28 3.04 0.47 -9.65
CA ILE A 28 2.81 1.59 -8.72
C ILE A 28 3.14 2.93 -9.39
N LYS A 29 4.25 3.01 -10.13
CA LYS A 29 4.71 4.23 -10.83
C LYS A 29 3.80 4.69 -11.97
N HIS A 30 3.18 3.77 -12.70
CA HIS A 30 2.46 4.11 -13.94
C HIS A 30 0.94 4.14 -13.76
N TYR A 31 0.39 3.28 -12.90
CA TYR A 31 -1.06 3.10 -12.78
C TYR A 31 -1.62 3.65 -11.47
N HIS A 32 -0.77 4.00 -10.51
CA HIS A 32 -1.16 4.57 -9.22
C HIS A 32 -2.32 3.80 -8.55
N PRO A 33 -2.22 2.46 -8.37
CA PRO A 33 -3.30 1.65 -7.82
C PRO A 33 -3.68 2.09 -6.41
N ILE A 34 -4.89 1.75 -5.99
CA ILE A 34 -5.23 1.73 -4.56
C ILE A 34 -4.48 0.56 -3.93
N LEU A 35 -3.74 0.81 -2.86
CA LEU A 35 -2.99 -0.21 -2.13
C LEU A 35 -3.56 -0.39 -0.72
N ALA A 36 -3.68 -1.63 -0.26
CA ALA A 36 -3.96 -2.01 1.13
C ALA A 36 -2.88 -3.00 1.59
N ILE A 37 -1.95 -2.54 2.41
CA ILE A 37 -0.73 -3.27 2.75
C ILE A 37 -0.73 -3.58 4.26
N SER A 38 -0.62 -4.86 4.62
CA SER A 38 -0.34 -5.26 5.99
C SER A 38 1.01 -4.68 6.43
N VAL A 39 1.08 -4.09 7.61
CA VAL A 39 2.31 -3.47 8.14
C VAL A 39 2.68 -4.02 9.53
N TYR A 40 2.16 -5.19 9.90
CA TYR A 40 2.34 -5.77 11.23
C TYR A 40 3.38 -6.90 11.30
N HIS A 41 3.91 -7.37 10.17
CA HIS A 41 4.85 -8.51 10.15
C HIS A 41 6.25 -8.12 10.64
N GLY A 42 6.71 -6.91 10.37
CA GLY A 42 7.91 -6.31 10.94
C GLY A 42 7.65 -4.93 11.53
N ILE A 43 8.32 -4.59 12.63
CA ILE A 43 8.29 -3.23 13.20
C ILE A 43 8.74 -2.19 12.15
N SER A 44 9.68 -2.58 11.28
CA SER A 44 10.15 -1.74 10.20
C SER A 44 9.10 -1.39 9.16
N ASP A 45 8.12 -2.27 8.96
CA ASP A 45 7.12 -2.13 7.89
C ASP A 45 6.29 -0.86 8.05
N PHE A 46 6.09 -0.41 9.29
CA PHE A 46 5.41 0.85 9.60
C PHE A 46 6.07 2.08 8.98
N TYR A 47 7.38 2.05 8.68
CA TYR A 47 8.09 3.17 8.07
C TYR A 47 8.71 2.85 6.70
N THR A 48 9.23 1.63 6.48
CA THR A 48 9.88 1.26 5.22
C THR A 48 8.87 1.18 4.07
N ILE A 49 7.70 0.57 4.30
CA ILE A 49 6.65 0.42 3.29
C ILE A 49 6.11 1.77 2.82
N PRO A 50 5.64 2.68 3.69
CA PRO A 50 5.15 3.98 3.23
C PRO A 50 6.25 4.82 2.59
N GLN A 51 7.49 4.78 3.12
CA GLN A 51 8.61 5.48 2.52
C GLN A 51 8.91 4.97 1.10
N TYR A 52 8.91 3.65 0.90
CA TYR A 52 9.14 3.05 -0.41
C TYR A 52 8.02 3.39 -1.39
N ILE A 53 6.75 3.18 -1.02
CA ILE A 53 5.60 3.48 -1.90
C ILE A 53 5.60 4.97 -2.31
N LEU A 54 5.84 5.89 -1.36
CA LEU A 54 5.89 7.33 -1.65
C LEU A 54 7.11 7.72 -2.51
N SER A 55 8.21 6.96 -2.45
CA SER A 55 9.35 7.17 -3.35
C SER A 55 9.01 6.83 -4.81
N LEU A 56 8.06 5.91 -5.03
CA LEU A 56 7.58 5.53 -6.36
C LEU A 56 6.53 6.51 -6.88
N TYR A 57 5.63 6.97 -6.00
CA TYR A 57 4.60 7.95 -6.32
C TYR A 57 4.18 8.76 -5.09
N LYS A 58 4.47 10.06 -5.09
CA LYS A 58 4.29 10.94 -3.92
C LYS A 58 2.85 11.38 -3.65
N ASN A 59 1.93 11.25 -4.63
CA ASN A 59 0.57 11.78 -4.51
C ASN A 59 -0.42 10.73 -3.98
N TYR A 60 -0.01 9.91 -3.02
CA TYR A 60 -0.93 9.08 -2.24
C TYR A 60 -1.39 9.82 -1.00
N ARG A 61 -2.67 9.68 -0.65
CA ARG A 61 -3.17 9.90 0.70
C ARG A 61 -3.09 8.58 1.47
N ILE A 62 -2.45 8.61 2.63
CA ILE A 62 -2.22 7.42 3.44
C ILE A 62 -3.23 7.38 4.59
N TYR A 63 -3.80 6.21 4.85
CA TYR A 63 -4.63 5.93 6.01
C TYR A 63 -4.10 4.70 6.74
N PHE A 64 -4.17 4.70 8.06
CA PHE A 64 -3.82 3.56 8.89
C PHE A 64 -5.06 3.04 9.61
N ARG A 65 -5.25 1.72 9.65
CA ARG A 65 -6.32 1.06 10.41
C ARG A 65 -5.77 -0.19 11.09
N HIS A 66 -6.28 -0.46 12.28
CA HIS A 66 -5.98 -1.66 13.06
C HIS A 66 -7.28 -2.39 13.33
N TYR A 67 -7.31 -3.70 13.05
CA TYR A 67 -8.55 -4.49 13.04
C TYR A 67 -8.64 -5.55 14.14
N SER A 68 -7.57 -5.74 14.93
CA SER A 68 -7.56 -6.67 16.05
C SER A 68 -7.52 -5.95 17.41
N GLN A 69 -7.47 -6.73 18.49
CA GLN A 69 -7.09 -6.25 19.83
C GLN A 69 -5.64 -6.60 20.18
N GLY A 70 -4.93 -7.25 19.25
CA GLY A 70 -3.57 -7.75 19.42
C GLY A 70 -2.55 -6.92 18.65
N LEU A 71 -1.43 -7.55 18.30
CA LEU A 71 -0.35 -6.89 17.55
C LEU A 71 -0.48 -7.05 16.03
N ILE A 72 -1.42 -7.86 15.57
CA ILE A 72 -1.62 -8.21 14.15
C ILE A 72 -2.77 -7.41 13.53
N GLU A 73 -2.97 -7.53 12.22
CA GLU A 73 -4.07 -6.90 11.46
C GLU A 73 -3.98 -5.36 11.42
N SER A 74 -2.77 -4.81 11.44
CA SER A 74 -2.52 -3.39 11.11
C SER A 74 -2.31 -3.22 9.61
N VAL A 75 -3.10 -2.36 8.97
CA VAL A 75 -3.08 -2.14 7.51
C VAL A 75 -2.92 -0.64 7.19
N MET A 76 -2.02 -0.34 6.25
CA MET A 76 -1.92 0.97 5.62
C MET A 76 -2.58 0.97 4.25
N PHE A 77 -3.44 1.96 4.01
CA PHE A 77 -4.09 2.21 2.73
C PHE A 77 -3.44 3.38 2.04
N PHE A 78 -3.17 3.25 0.74
CA PHE A 78 -2.62 4.30 -0.11
C PHE A 78 -3.63 4.62 -1.21
N ILE A 79 -4.25 5.80 -1.14
CA ILE A 79 -5.29 6.25 -2.06
C ILE A 79 -4.73 7.34 -2.96
N PRO A 80 -4.61 7.14 -4.29
CA PRO A 80 -4.04 8.12 -5.20
C PRO A 80 -4.91 9.39 -5.26
N LEU A 81 -4.30 10.56 -5.19
CA LEU A 81 -5.00 11.84 -5.37
C LEU A 81 -5.31 12.05 -6.86
N GLY A 82 -6.57 12.36 -7.18
CA GLY A 82 -7.01 12.65 -8.56
C GLY A 82 -7.77 11.51 -9.25
N VAL A 83 -8.09 10.43 -8.54
CA VAL A 83 -9.13 9.49 -8.96
C VAL A 83 -10.48 10.08 -8.50
N ASN A 84 -11.16 10.77 -9.42
CA ASN A 84 -12.54 11.27 -9.25
C ASN A 84 -13.54 10.28 -9.82
#